data_AF-A0A7J0CIA1-F1
#
_entry.id   AF-A0A7J0CIA1-F1
#
_cell.length_a   1.000
_cell.length_b   1.000
_cell.length_c   1.000
_cell.angle_alpha   90.00
_cell.angle_beta   90.00
_cell.angle_gamma   90.00
#
_symmetry.space_group_name_H-M   'P 1'
#
loop_
_entity.id
_entity.type
_entity.pdbx_description
1 polymer ?
#
loop_
_entity_poly.entity_id
_entity_poly.type
_entity_poly.pdbx_seq_one_letter_code
_entity_poly.pdbx_strand_id
1 'polypeptide(L)'
;MLAVYGSLSGYLFGFLLNLSFWPFSVDPNSSIAYLPGLPFTEQWQRYLAFDVATSLGWDTGRAVTNFVCITLAGPAVLTTFRRAARKARFRAPVRFAAPKSEGP
;
A
#
# COMPACT_ATOMS: atom_id res chain seq x y z
N MET A 1 10.00 -8.29 0.81
CA MET A 1 9.31 -7.54 -0.26
C MET A 1 8.13 -6.73 0.27
N LEU A 2 7.10 -7.35 0.86
CA LEU A 2 5.91 -6.62 1.36
C LEU A 2 6.20 -5.53 2.41
N ALA A 3 7.09 -5.77 3.38
CA ALA A 3 7.41 -4.76 4.39
C ALA A 3 8.10 -3.53 3.79
N VAL A 4 9.06 -3.74 2.89
CA VAL A 4 9.73 -2.67 2.13
C VAL A 4 8.71 -1.93 1.26
N TYR A 5 7.85 -2.66 0.55
CA TYR A 5 6.79 -2.06 -0.26
C TYR A 5 5.86 -1.18 0.58
N GLY A 6 5.33 -1.68 1.70
CA GLY A 6 4.44 -0.89 2.55
C GLY A 6 5.11 0.31 3.22
N SER A 7 6.41 0.22 3.49
CA SER A 7 7.23 1.34 3.96
C SER A 7 7.36 2.43 2.87
N LEU A 8 7.77 2.04 1.66
CA LEU A 8 7.89 2.97 0.52
C LEU A 8 6.55 3.57 0.09
N SER A 9 5.48 2.77 0.09
CA SER A 9 4.11 3.26 -0.16
C SER A 9 3.66 4.26 0.90
N GLY A 10 4.11 4.12 2.15
CA GLY A 10 3.84 5.08 3.22
C GLY A 10 4.45 6.45 2.96
N TYR A 11 5.68 6.50 2.45
CA TYR A 11 6.33 7.73 2.00
C TYR A 11 5.64 8.32 0.77
N LEU A 12 5.36 7.51 -0.26
CA LEU A 12 4.70 7.99 -1.47
C LEU A 12 3.30 8.55 -1.16
N PHE A 13 2.56 7.92 -0.26
CA PHE A 13 1.27 8.41 0.21
C PHE A 13 1.41 9.77 0.90
N GLY A 14 2.38 9.93 1.83
CA GLY A 14 2.63 11.20 2.51
C GLY A 14 2.98 12.32 1.53
N PHE A 15 3.90 12.04 0.62
CA PHE A 15 4.29 12.95 -0.45
C PHE A 15 3.07 13.36 -1.31
N LEU A 16 2.28 12.42 -1.83
CA LEU A 16 1.13 12.79 -2.66
C LEU A 16 0.04 13.52 -1.87
N LEU A 17 -0.14 13.15 -0.60
CA LEU A 17 -1.09 13.80 0.29
C LEU A 17 -0.69 15.26 0.53
N ASN A 18 0.58 15.52 0.85
CA ASN A 18 1.11 16.88 0.99
C ASN A 18 0.95 17.69 -0.28
N LEU A 19 1.29 17.11 -1.43
CA LEU A 19 1.14 17.78 -2.73
C LEU A 19 -0.32 18.21 -2.99
N SER A 20 -1.29 17.40 -2.55
CA SER A 20 -2.72 17.69 -2.77
C SER A 20 -3.21 18.97 -2.09
N PHE A 21 -2.60 19.34 -0.96
CA PHE A 21 -3.04 20.50 -0.16
C PHE A 21 -2.00 21.60 -0.04
N TRP A 22 -0.73 21.32 -0.36
CA TRP A 22 0.40 22.24 -0.20
C TRP A 22 0.14 23.68 -0.68
N PRO A 23 -0.53 23.91 -1.84
CA PRO A 23 -0.80 25.27 -2.31
C PRO A 23 -1.58 26.17 -1.35
N PHE A 24 -2.22 25.60 -0.33
CA PHE A 24 -3.09 26.30 0.61
C PHE A 24 -2.63 26.18 2.07
N SER A 25 -1.49 25.54 2.34
CA SER A 25 -1.13 25.13 3.71
C SER A 25 -0.18 26.06 4.46
N VAL A 26 0.42 27.04 3.79
CA VAL A 26 1.39 27.95 4.40
C VAL A 26 1.07 29.40 4.04
N ASP A 27 1.65 30.33 4.80
CA ASP A 27 1.56 31.76 4.50
C ASP A 27 2.01 32.04 3.05
N PRO A 28 1.23 32.75 2.23
CA PRO A 28 1.58 33.05 0.84
C PRO A 28 2.92 33.77 0.65
N ASN A 29 3.42 34.47 1.67
CA ASN A 29 4.70 35.18 1.63
C ASN A 29 5.89 34.27 1.99
N SER A 30 5.64 33.02 2.38
CA SER A 30 6.69 32.06 2.71
C SER A 30 7.48 31.62 1.48
N SER A 31 8.77 31.39 1.65
CA SER A 31 9.65 30.91 0.57
C SER A 31 9.30 29.50 0.09
N ILE A 32 8.63 28.70 0.92
CA ILE A 32 8.17 27.35 0.60
C ILE A 32 6.69 27.30 0.17
N ALA A 33 6.03 28.45 0.06
CA ALA A 33 4.65 28.54 -0.41
C ALA A 33 4.54 28.36 -1.92
N TYR A 34 3.37 27.90 -2.36
CA TYR A 34 3.06 27.87 -3.78
C TYR A 34 3.00 29.29 -4.36
N LEU A 35 3.64 29.52 -5.51
CA LEU A 35 3.66 30.84 -6.16
C LEU A 35 3.22 30.70 -7.62
N PRO A 36 2.03 31.19 -7.99
CA PRO A 36 1.54 31.12 -9.36
C PRO A 36 2.50 31.78 -10.35
N GLY A 37 2.72 31.13 -11.50
CA GLY A 37 3.54 31.67 -12.59
C GLY A 37 5.03 31.37 -12.53
N LEU A 38 5.52 30.66 -11.50
CA LEU A 38 6.91 30.20 -11.46
C LEU A 38 7.19 29.09 -12.48
N PRO A 39 8.45 28.97 -12.96
CA PRO A 39 8.90 27.79 -13.67
C PRO A 39 8.68 26.52 -12.84
N PHE A 40 8.34 25.43 -13.53
CA PHE A 40 8.10 24.13 -12.91
C PHE A 40 9.19 23.72 -11.92
N THR A 41 10.47 23.86 -12.28
CA THR A 41 11.60 23.46 -11.44
C THR A 41 11.64 24.22 -10.11
N GLU A 42 11.41 25.53 -10.14
CA GLU A 42 11.38 26.36 -8.92
C GLU A 42 10.18 26.00 -8.05
N GLN A 43 9.03 25.74 -8.67
CA GLN A 43 7.84 25.28 -7.97
C GLN A 43 8.09 23.95 -7.25
N TRP A 44 8.78 23.00 -7.91
CA TRP A 44 9.14 21.73 -7.30
C TRP A 44 10.15 21.85 -6.18
N GLN A 45 11.12 22.76 -6.28
CA GLN A 45 12.08 23.00 -5.19
C GLN A 45 11.37 23.51 -3.93
N ARG A 46 10.40 24.43 -4.09
CA ARG A 46 9.58 24.91 -2.97
C ARG A 46 8.77 23.79 -2.33
N TYR A 47 8.20 22.92 -3.16
CA TYR A 47 7.45 21.76 -2.69
C TYR A 47 8.32 20.77 -1.92
N LEU A 48 9.51 20.42 -2.44
CA LEU A 48 10.44 19.52 -1.75
C LEU A 48 10.92 20.11 -0.42
N ALA A 49 11.17 21.42 -0.37
CA ALA A 49 11.52 22.11 0.87
C ALA A 49 10.36 22.05 1.88
N PHE A 50 9.11 22.23 1.45
CA PHE A 50 7.93 22.07 2.29
C PHE A 50 7.78 20.64 2.82
N ASP A 51 7.87 19.63 1.95
CA ASP A 51 7.72 18.22 2.31
C ASP A 51 8.78 17.78 3.33
N VAL A 52 10.04 18.18 3.11
CA VAL A 52 11.15 17.90 4.03
C VAL A 52 10.96 18.61 5.37
N ALA A 53 10.58 19.90 5.35
CA ALA A 53 10.46 20.70 6.56
C ALA A 53 9.26 20.29 7.44
N THR A 54 8.19 19.79 6.84
CA THR A 54 6.91 19.56 7.55
C THR A 54 6.56 18.09 7.73
N SER A 55 6.94 17.22 6.79
CA SER A 55 6.38 15.86 6.71
C SER A 55 7.41 14.75 6.85
N LEU A 56 8.68 14.96 6.49
CA LEU A 56 9.68 13.89 6.47
C LEU A 56 9.77 13.12 7.79
N GLY A 57 9.73 13.80 8.93
CA GLY A 57 9.73 13.15 10.25
C GLY A 57 8.48 12.30 10.50
N TRP A 58 7.31 12.82 10.13
CA TRP A 58 6.03 12.11 10.27
C TRP A 58 5.93 10.90 9.34
N ASP A 59 6.32 11.08 8.07
CA ASP A 59 6.33 10.02 7.07
C ASP A 59 7.34 8.92 7.41
N THR A 60 8.48 9.29 8.01
CA THR A 60 9.45 8.31 8.53
C THR A 60 8.84 7.46 9.64
N GLY A 61 8.14 8.08 10.59
CA GLY A 61 7.43 7.36 11.65
C GLY A 61 6.44 6.35 11.07
N ARG A 62 5.59 6.80 10.14
CA ARG A 62 4.63 5.93 9.44
C ARG A 62 5.32 4.80 8.68
N ALA A 63 6.41 5.10 7.97
CA ALA A 63 7.16 4.11 7.19
C ALA A 63 7.79 3.03 8.07
N VAL A 64 8.32 3.40 9.24
CA VAL A 64 8.85 2.47 10.24
C VAL A 64 7.73 1.62 10.83
N THR A 65 6.61 2.23 11.23
CA THR A 65 5.46 1.49 11.77
C THR A 65 4.92 0.49 10.75
N ASN A 66 4.72 0.89 9.48
CA ASN A 66 4.29 -0.02 8.42
C ASN A 66 5.28 -1.17 8.24
N PHE A 67 6.58 -0.87 8.22
CA PHE A 67 7.61 -1.91 8.09
C PHE A 67 7.54 -2.93 9.23
N VAL A 68 7.47 -2.46 10.49
CA VAL A 68 7.39 -3.32 11.67
C VAL A 68 6.11 -4.13 11.66
N CYS A 69 4.94 -3.51 11.47
CA CYS A 69 3.66 -4.19 11.44
C CYS A 69 3.61 -5.27 10.34
N ILE A 70 4.08 -4.97 9.13
CA ILE A 70 4.09 -5.93 8.03
C ILE A 70 5.10 -7.05 8.29
N THR A 71 6.25 -6.76 8.90
CA THR A 71 7.24 -7.79 9.24
C THR A 71 6.70 -8.77 10.28
N LEU A 72 6.01 -8.26 11.30
CA LEU A 72 5.44 -9.08 12.38
C LEU A 72 4.18 -9.83 11.95
N ALA A 73 3.22 -9.14 11.32
CA ALA A 73 1.92 -9.72 10.97
C ALA A 73 1.92 -10.44 9.61
N GLY A 74 2.81 -10.06 8.69
CA GLY A 74 2.84 -10.55 7.31
C GLY A 74 2.91 -12.07 7.18
N PRO A 75 3.79 -12.79 7.91
CA PRO A 75 3.86 -14.25 7.83
C PRO A 75 2.54 -14.94 8.24
N ALA A 76 1.89 -14.46 9.29
CA ALA A 76 0.61 -15.00 9.76
C ALA A 76 -0.50 -14.75 8.73
N VAL A 77 -0.63 -13.51 8.25
CA VAL A 77 -1.63 -13.11 7.25
C VAL A 77 -1.46 -13.88 5.94
N LEU A 78 -0.24 -13.95 5.41
CA LEU A 78 0.06 -14.69 4.17
C LEU A 78 -0.23 -16.19 4.33
N THR A 79 0.01 -16.77 5.50
CA THR A 79 -0.29 -18.18 5.75
C THR A 79 -1.79 -18.44 5.71
N THR A 80 -2.58 -17.58 6.33
CA THR A 80 -4.05 -17.64 6.29
C THR A 80 -4.57 -17.47 4.87
N PHE A 81 -4.08 -16.47 4.12
CA PHE A 81 -4.49 -16.25 2.74
C PHE A 81 -4.10 -17.40 1.81
N ARG A 82 -2.89 -17.96 1.94
CA ARG A 82 -2.49 -19.15 1.18
C ARG A 82 -3.38 -20.34 1.48
N ARG A 83 -3.81 -20.51 2.72
CA ARG A 83 -4.75 -21.59 3.10
C ARG A 83 -6.12 -21.36 2.47
N ALA A 84 -6.64 -20.14 2.53
CA ALA A 84 -7.94 -19.79 1.96
C ALA A 84 -7.94 -19.87 0.41
N ALA A 85 -6.83 -19.53 -0.23
CA ALA A 85 -6.68 -19.57 -1.68
C ALA A 85 -6.57 -21.00 -2.26
N ARG A 86 -6.41 -22.03 -1.42
CA ARG A 86 -6.41 -23.42 -1.90
C ARG A 86 -7.81 -23.78 -2.38
N LYS A 87 -7.96 -23.92 -3.70
CA LYS A 87 -9.18 -24.46 -4.31
C LYS A 87 -9.40 -25.90 -3.85
N ALA A 88 -10.61 -26.20 -3.38
CA ALA A 88 -11.00 -27.55 -3.01
C ALA A 88 -10.99 -28.45 -4.25
N ARG A 89 -10.15 -29.49 -4.24
CA ARG A 89 -10.13 -30.53 -5.27
C ARG A 89 -11.08 -31.63 -4.84
N PHE A 90 -12.37 -31.44 -5.11
CA PHE A 90 -13.35 -32.51 -4.91
C PHE A 90 -13.06 -33.62 -5.91
N ARG A 91 -12.85 -34.84 -5.40
CA ARG A 91 -12.71 -36.03 -6.25
C ARG A 91 -14.07 -36.32 -6.90
N ALA A 92 -14.07 -36.88 -8.11
CA ALA A 92 -15.31 -37.26 -8.78
C ALA A 92 -16.16 -38.17 -7.86
N PRO A 93 -17.48 -37.96 -7.76
CA PRO A 93 -18.35 -38.78 -6.91
C PRO A 93 -18.22 -40.26 -7.29
N VAL A 94 -18.03 -41.13 -6.28
CA VAL A 94 -18.04 -42.58 -6.49
C VAL A 94 -19.46 -42.97 -6.90
N ARG A 95 -19.63 -43.46 -8.13
CA ARG A 95 -20.88 -44.06 -8.59
C ARG A 95 -20.81 -45.57 -8.37
N PHE A 96 -21.76 -46.09 -7.60
CA PHE A 96 -22.01 -47.53 -7.55
C PHE A 96 -22.82 -47.92 -8.80
N ALA A 97 -22.33 -48.89 -9.56
CA ALA A 97 -23.09 -49.48 -10.66
C ALA A 97 -24.18 -50.37 -10.07
N ALA A 98 -25.40 -50.30 -10.62
CA ALA A 98 -26.45 -51.23 -10.26
C ALA A 98 -26.03 -52.65 -10.66
N PRO A 99 -26.31 -53.67 -9.83
CA PRO A 99 -26.05 -55.06 -10.19
C PRO A 99 -26.76 -55.36 -11.52
N LYS A 100 -26.01 -55.95 -12.45
CA LYS A 100 -26.53 -56.42 -13.73
C LYS A 100 -27.60 -57.47 -13.41
N SER A 101 -28.85 -57.18 -13.73
CA SER A 101 -29.92 -58.18 -13.66
C SER A 101 -29.60 -59.25 -14.70
N GLU A 102 -29.06 -60.38 -14.26
CA GLU A 102 -29.10 -61.60 -15.05
C GLU A 102 -30.56 -62.03 -15.11
N GLY A 103 -31.18 -61.75 -16.26
CA GLY A 103 -32.52 -62.22 -16.58
C GLY A 103 -32.51 -63.75 -16.79
N PRO A 104 -33.71 -64.38 -16.71
CA PRO A 104 -33.89 -65.83 -16.68
C PRO A 104 -33.42 -66.54 -17.95
#